data_AF-A0A3M4KZG5-F1
#
_entry.id   AF-A0A3M4KZG5-F1
#
_cell.length_a   1.000
_cell.length_b   1.000
_cell.length_c   1.000
_cell.angle_alpha   90.00
_cell.angle_beta   90.00
_cell.angle_gamma   90.00
#
_symmetry.space_group_name_H-M   'P 1'
#
loop_
_entity.id
_entity.type
_entity.pdbx_description
1 polymer ?
#
loop_
_entity_poly.entity_id
_entity_poly.type
_entity_poly.pdbx_seq_one_letter_code
_entity_poly.pdbx_strand_id
1 'polypeptide(L)' 'MAKKVIAPYGFVAVPLIALGVTFAADGAAGQSAFGYTAAGLLVPGIALLVIAVRDRIKS' A
#
# COMPACT_ATOMS: atom_id res chain seq x y z
N MET A 1 -28.69 7.51 -7.81
CA MET A 1 -27.32 7.51 -8.35
C MET A 1 -26.41 6.75 -7.39
N ALA A 2 -25.92 5.57 -7.76
CA ALA A 2 -24.87 4.92 -6.98
C ALA A 2 -23.61 5.79 -7.11
N LYS A 3 -23.19 6.44 -6.01
CA LYS A 3 -21.91 7.15 -5.95
C LYS A 3 -20.85 6.12 -6.31
N LYS A 4 -20.17 6.30 -7.44
CA LYS A 4 -19.02 5.47 -7.82
C LYS A 4 -17.97 5.70 -6.75
N VAL A 5 -18.01 4.88 -5.70
CA VAL A 5 -17.05 4.91 -4.62
C VAL A 5 -15.74 4.58 -5.31
N ILE A 6 -14.88 5.58 -5.50
CA ILE A 6 -13.49 5.36 -5.87
C ILE A 6 -12.99 4.42 -4.78
N ALA A 7 -12.82 3.14 -5.14
CA ALA A 7 -12.70 2.06 -4.17
C ALA A 7 -11.67 2.46 -3.09
N PRO A 8 -12.11 2.59 -1.81
CA PRO A 8 -11.34 3.27 -0.75
C PRO A 8 -9.93 2.68 -0.57
N TYR A 9 -9.78 1.41 -0.97
CA TYR A 9 -8.55 0.65 -0.96
C TYR A 9 -7.45 1.28 -1.83
N GLY A 10 -7.78 1.80 -3.02
CA GLY A 10 -6.78 2.41 -3.90
C GLY A 10 -6.19 3.71 -3.33
N PHE A 11 -7.03 4.53 -2.69
CA PHE A 11 -6.60 5.79 -2.08
C PHE A 11 -5.68 5.57 -0.86
N VAL A 12 -5.92 4.51 -0.09
CA VAL A 12 -5.11 4.15 1.08
C VAL A 12 -3.85 3.36 0.68
N ALA A 13 -3.92 2.54 -0.37
CA ALA A 13 -2.79 1.74 -0.86
C ALA A 13 -1.62 2.60 -1.35
N VAL A 14 -1.89 3.69 -2.07
CA VAL A 14 -0.85 4.57 -2.64
C VAL A 14 0.10 5.15 -1.59
N PRO A 15 -0.36 5.85 -0.53
CA PRO A 15 0.53 6.39 0.49
C PRO A 15 1.21 5.29 1.32
N LEU A 16 0.55 4.17 1.58
CA LEU A 16 1.15 3.03 2.29
C LEU A 16 2.34 2.44 1.52
N ILE A 17 2.18 2.25 0.21
CA ILE A 17 3.26 1.76 -0.64
C ILE A 17 4.38 2.80 -0.73
N ALA A 18 4.04 4.08 -0.93
CA ALA A 18 5.04 5.15 -1.03
C ALA A 18 5.92 5.25 0.23
N LEU A 19 5.31 5.29 1.42
CA LEU A 19 6.03 5.33 2.68
C LEU A 19 6.78 4.01 2.93
N GLY A 20 6.16 2.87 2.62
CA GLY A 20 6.80 1.58 2.75
C GLY A 20 8.06 1.44 1.90
N VAL A 21 8.08 1.99 0.68
CA VAL A 21 9.27 2.02 -0.18
C VAL A 21 10.36 2.92 0.38
N THR A 22 10.01 4.11 0.91
CA THR A 22 11.01 4.99 1.53
C THR A 22 11.64 4.33 2.76
N PHE A 23 10.83 3.73 3.62
CA PHE A 23 11.33 2.99 4.78
C PHE A 23 12.11 1.74 4.40
N ALA A 24 11.79 1.07 3.29
CA ALA A 24 12.56 -0.07 2.80
C ALA A 24 13.96 0.34 2.38
N ALA A 25 14.10 1.50 1.73
CA ALA A 25 15.39 2.08 1.35
C ALA A 25 16.23 2.44 2.59
N ASP A 26 15.63 3.08 3.59
CA ASP A 26 16.31 3.36 4.87
C ASP A 26 16.64 2.08 5.66
N GLY A 27 15.78 1.06 5.58
CA GLY A 27 16.04 -0.25 6.19
C GLY A 27 17.25 -0.95 5.56
N ALA A 28 17.39 -0.87 4.25
CA ALA A 28 18.55 -1.39 3.52
C ALA A 28 19.86 -0.66 3.85
N ALA A 29 19.78 0.59 4.33
CA ALA A 29 20.93 1.37 4.77
C ALA A 29 21.49 0.97 6.15
N GLY A 30 20.97 -0.10 6.78
CA GLY A 30 21.49 -0.68 8.03
C GLY A 30 20.64 -0.42 9.28
N GLN A 31 19.47 0.20 9.13
CA GLN A 31 18.53 0.42 10.23
C GLN A 31 17.39 -0.60 10.21
N SER A 32 17.59 -1.73 10.89
CA SER A 32 16.63 -2.84 10.93
C SER A 32 15.22 -2.42 11.35
N ALA A 33 15.09 -1.41 12.22
CA ALA A 33 13.80 -0.87 12.65
C ALA A 33 12.96 -0.35 11.46
N PHE A 34 13.58 0.35 10.52
CA PHE A 34 12.91 0.84 9.32
C PHE A 34 12.53 -0.29 8.36
N GLY A 35 13.29 -1.40 8.35
CA GLY A 35 12.92 -2.60 7.60
C GLY A 35 11.60 -3.22 8.10
N TYR A 36 11.38 -3.31 9.42
CA TYR A 36 10.12 -3.79 9.97
C TYR A 36 8.96 -2.82 9.71
N THR A 37 9.20 -1.51 9.81
CA THR A 37 8.21 -0.48 9.46
C THR A 37 7.83 -0.55 7.98
N ALA A 38 8.80 -0.74 7.09
CA ALA A 38 8.58 -0.92 5.67
C ALA A 38 7.68 -2.12 5.38
N ALA A 39 7.97 -3.27 5.99
CA ALA A 39 7.13 -4.46 5.86
C ALA A 39 5.71 -4.21 6.38
N GLY A 40 5.57 -3.52 7.52
CA GLY A 40 4.28 -3.16 8.12
C GLY A 40 3.42 -2.23 7.26
N LEU A 41 4.03 -1.43 6.38
CA LEU A 41 3.33 -0.52 5.47
C LEU A 41 3.11 -1.15 4.09
N LEU A 42 4.12 -1.85 3.55
CA LEU A 42 4.06 -2.48 2.23
C LEU A 42 3.07 -3.63 2.17
N VAL A 43 3.03 -4.51 3.18
CA VAL A 43 2.14 -5.67 3.18
C VAL A 43 0.66 -5.27 3.06
N PRO A 44 0.10 -4.40 3.94
CA PRO A 44 -1.28 -3.95 3.78
C PRO A 44 -1.48 -3.07 2.54
N GLY A 45 -0.49 -2.25 2.16
CA GLY A 45 -0.56 -1.43 0.94
C GLY A 45 -0.72 -2.27 -0.34
N ILE A 46 0.10 -3.31 -0.50
CA ILE A 46 0.02 -4.26 -1.61
C ILE A 46 -1.30 -5.03 -1.57
N ALA A 47 -1.73 -5.50 -0.40
CA ALA A 47 -3.00 -6.21 -0.26
C ALA A 47 -4.19 -5.35 -0.72
N LEU A 48 -4.24 -4.08 -0.28
CA LEU A 48 -5.27 -3.13 -0.70
C LEU A 48 -5.19 -2.80 -2.20
N LEU A 49 -3.98 -2.69 -2.76
CA LEU A 49 -3.79 -2.49 -4.20
C LEU A 49 -4.35 -3.67 -4.99
N VAL A 50 -4.03 -4.91 -4.58
CA VAL A 50 -4.54 -6.14 -5.21
C VAL A 50 -6.06 -6.17 -5.16
N ILE A 51 -6.66 -5.85 -4.02
CA ILE A 51 -8.13 -5.78 -3.88
C ILE A 51 -8.71 -4.71 -4.82
N ALA A 52 -8.11 -3.52 -4.85
CA ALA A 52 -8.55 -2.45 -5.74
C ALA A 52 -8.50 -2.86 -7.21
N VAL A 53 -7.42 -3.53 -7.65
CA VAL A 53 -7.29 -4.03 -9.03
C VAL A 53 -8.34 -5.11 -9.32
N ARG A 54 -8.55 -6.06 -8.39
CA ARG A 54 -9.57 -7.10 -8.56
C ARG A 54 -10.98 -6.54 -8.65
N ASP A 55 -11.31 -5.53 -7.84
CA ASP A 55 -12.62 -4.86 -7.86
C ASP A 55 -12.83 -4.08 -9.17
N ARG A 56 -11.78 -3.41 -9.65
CA ARG A 56 -11.79 -2.70 -10.94
C ARG A 56 -11.96 -3.61 -12.16
N ILE A 57 -11.45 -4.84 -12.12
CA ILE A 57 -11.61 -5.83 -13.21
C ILE A 57 -13.03 -6.42 -13.23
N LYS A 58 -13.71 -6.46 -12.07
CA LYS A 58 -15.06 -7.04 -11.95
C LYS A 58 -16.21 -6.04 -12.21
N SER A 59 -15.93 -4.73 -12.21
CA SER A 59 -16.89 -3.66 -12.56
C SER A 59 -16.91 -3.37 -14.06
#